data_AF-A0AAD0QV20-F1
#
_entry.id   AF-A0AAD0QV20-F1
#
_cell.length_a   1.000
_cell.length_b   1.000
_cell.length_c   1.000
_cell.angle_alpha   90.00
_cell.angle_beta   90.00
_cell.angle_gamma   90.00
#
_symmetry.space_group_name_H-M   'P 1'
#
loop_
_entity.id
_entity.type
_entity.pdbx_description
1 polymer ?
#
loop_
_entity_poly.entity_id
_entity_poly.type
_entity_poly.pdbx_seq_one_letter_code
_entity_poly.pdbx_strand_id
1 'polypeptide(L)'
;MSGCRSICTPRAWPSLGRNSCVATHPSDMCVALAALEAVVHVQGRIGKRRIPFADFHRLPQDTPERDNQLAIDELVTASSVGSAVRQACLILRGKLLQSARRSHPAIASRPAEEITFQGGYLQAREHRIAVSDILSATPDKCLQAQIDAEPGAKRKPFATATHSAVFVEVEVDEDLGAIKVTRVVSAVAAGSVVNPKTARSQILGGVVWGLGMALYEETQTDHQLGRILNHNLAEYHIPVNADVVAIDVIFVEEHDDIVNELGSKGVGEIGVVGVTAAVANAIYHATGMRVRDFPITLDKVL
;
A
#
# COMPACT_ATOMS: atom_id res chain seq x y z
N MET A 1 -26.18 -17.32 0.99
CA MET A 1 -27.30 -16.89 1.85
C MET A 1 -27.05 -17.34 3.28
N SER A 2 -26.55 -16.43 4.11
CA SER A 2 -26.70 -16.44 5.57
C SER A 2 -26.24 -15.06 6.05
N GLY A 3 -27.11 -14.08 5.87
CA GLY A 3 -26.89 -12.72 6.35
C GLY A 3 -26.88 -12.71 7.87
N CYS A 4 -25.80 -12.21 8.46
CA CYS A 4 -25.75 -11.94 9.89
C CYS A 4 -26.38 -10.57 10.15
N ARG A 5 -27.43 -10.57 10.98
CA ARG A 5 -28.22 -9.40 11.34
C ARG A 5 -27.39 -8.41 12.16
N SER A 6 -27.32 -7.18 11.68
CA SER A 6 -26.96 -6.01 12.48
C SER A 6 -28.10 -5.71 13.46
N ILE A 7 -27.75 -5.56 14.74
CA ILE A 7 -28.62 -4.89 15.72
C ILE A 7 -27.96 -3.54 16.02
N CYS A 8 -28.73 -2.49 15.75
CA CYS A 8 -28.51 -1.05 16.03
C CYS A 8 -27.65 -0.22 15.04
N THR A 9 -28.34 0.36 14.03
CA THR A 9 -28.24 1.76 13.50
C THR A 9 -26.89 2.36 13.00
N PRO A 10 -26.91 3.37 12.11
CA PRO A 10 -25.80 3.69 11.19
C PRO A 10 -24.80 4.64 11.84
N ARG A 11 -23.70 4.10 12.35
CA ARG A 11 -22.39 4.76 12.56
C ARG A 11 -21.44 3.66 13.02
N ALA A 12 -20.54 3.23 12.16
CA ALA A 12 -19.65 2.11 12.44
C ALA A 12 -18.43 2.61 13.21
N TRP A 13 -18.36 2.22 14.48
CA TRP A 13 -17.20 2.37 15.34
C TRP A 13 -16.35 1.09 15.27
N PRO A 14 -15.02 1.15 15.44
CA PRO A 14 -14.20 -0.04 15.39
C PRO A 14 -14.55 -0.98 16.55
N SER A 15 -15.06 -2.17 16.20
CA SER A 15 -15.30 -3.27 17.13
C SER A 15 -14.17 -4.30 17.00
N LEU A 16 -13.57 -4.69 18.13
CA LEU A 16 -12.60 -5.78 18.20
C LEU A 16 -13.35 -7.11 18.29
N GLY A 17 -13.26 -7.94 17.25
CA GLY A 17 -13.80 -9.30 17.19
C GLY A 17 -12.81 -10.28 16.54
N ARG A 18 -12.64 -11.45 17.15
CA ARG A 18 -11.66 -12.51 16.83
C ARG A 18 -11.96 -13.30 15.55
N ASN A 19 -10.88 -13.90 15.02
CA ASN A 19 -10.80 -15.11 14.19
C ASN A 19 -11.31 -15.04 12.75
N SER A 20 -10.64 -14.26 11.91
CA SER A 20 -10.57 -14.53 10.46
C SER A 20 -9.46 -13.73 9.79
N CYS A 21 -8.73 -14.38 8.90
CA CYS A 21 -7.62 -13.85 8.14
C CYS A 21 -8.08 -12.68 7.26
N VAL A 22 -7.47 -11.51 7.40
CA VAL A 22 -7.64 -10.38 6.47
C VAL A 22 -6.40 -10.33 5.59
N ALA A 23 -6.56 -10.63 4.30
CA ALA A 23 -5.56 -10.33 3.29
C ALA A 23 -5.69 -8.85 2.93
N THR A 24 -4.59 -8.10 2.93
CA THR A 24 -4.58 -6.71 2.50
C THR A 24 -3.66 -6.52 1.30
N HIS A 25 -4.20 -6.56 0.08
CA HIS A 25 -3.57 -5.92 -1.08
C HIS A 25 -3.44 -4.39 -0.78
N PRO A 26 -2.58 -3.59 -1.44
CA PRO A 26 -2.57 -2.13 -1.25
C PRO A 26 -3.82 -1.45 -1.76
N SER A 27 -4.54 -2.08 -2.70
CA SER A 27 -5.93 -1.73 -3.01
C SER A 27 -6.92 -2.14 -1.90
N ASP A 28 -6.50 -2.96 -0.92
CA ASP A 28 -7.30 -3.31 0.28
C ASP A 28 -6.91 -2.48 1.50
N MET A 29 -5.85 -1.68 1.46
CA MET A 29 -5.82 -0.53 2.37
C MET A 29 -7.07 0.31 2.13
N CYS A 30 -7.65 0.33 0.93
CA CYS A 30 -8.93 1.01 0.67
C CYS A 30 -10.08 0.50 1.53
N VAL A 31 -10.17 -0.81 1.77
CA VAL A 31 -11.22 -1.37 2.64
C VAL A 31 -10.98 -0.97 4.09
N ALA A 32 -9.73 -1.08 4.57
CA ALA A 32 -9.38 -0.68 5.93
C ALA A 32 -9.51 0.85 6.13
N LEU A 33 -9.12 1.65 5.14
CA LEU A 33 -9.16 3.11 5.14
C LEU A 33 -10.58 3.64 4.98
N ALA A 34 -11.40 3.02 4.13
CA ALA A 34 -12.83 3.32 4.06
C ALA A 34 -13.55 2.93 5.35
N ALA A 35 -13.22 1.77 5.94
CA ALA A 35 -13.78 1.35 7.24
C ALA A 35 -13.34 2.25 8.41
N LEU A 36 -12.18 2.89 8.31
CA LEU A 36 -11.67 3.87 9.28
C LEU A 36 -12.10 5.31 8.94
N GLU A 37 -13.00 5.50 7.97
CA GLU A 37 -13.47 6.82 7.51
C GLU A 37 -12.31 7.78 7.15
N ALA A 38 -11.21 7.23 6.62
CA ALA A 38 -10.05 8.01 6.21
C ALA A 38 -10.47 9.03 5.13
N VAL A 39 -9.71 10.12 5.03
CA VAL A 39 -9.96 11.19 4.07
C VAL A 39 -8.70 11.45 3.28
N VAL A 40 -8.81 11.45 1.95
CA VAL A 40 -7.74 11.83 1.04
C VAL A 40 -7.72 13.35 0.92
N HIS A 41 -6.60 13.94 1.31
CA HIS A 41 -6.35 15.37 1.11
C HIS A 41 -5.72 15.56 -0.25
N VAL A 42 -6.32 16.42 -1.06
CA VAL A 42 -5.82 16.72 -2.40
C VAL A 42 -5.70 18.23 -2.60
N GLN A 43 -4.71 18.62 -3.39
CA GLN A 43 -4.44 20.02 -3.70
C GLN A 43 -4.36 20.21 -5.21
N GLY A 44 -5.18 21.11 -5.73
CA GLY A 44 -5.18 21.54 -7.13
C GLY A 44 -5.16 23.07 -7.25
N ARG A 45 -5.27 23.59 -8.48
CA ARG A 45 -5.24 25.04 -8.75
C ARG A 45 -6.43 25.79 -8.15
N ILE A 46 -7.56 25.09 -8.03
CA ILE A 46 -8.81 25.56 -7.42
C ILE A 46 -8.80 25.46 -5.88
N GLY A 47 -7.71 24.99 -5.28
CA GLY A 47 -7.51 24.97 -3.82
C GLY A 47 -7.38 23.56 -3.24
N LYS A 48 -7.48 23.48 -1.91
CA LYS A 48 -7.42 22.23 -1.15
C LYS A 48 -8.83 21.65 -1.01
N ARG A 49 -8.96 20.34 -1.18
CA ARG A 49 -10.22 19.62 -0.92
C ARG A 49 -9.95 18.28 -0.23
N ARG A 50 -11.02 17.71 0.33
CA ARG A 50 -11.02 16.49 1.13
C ARG A 50 -11.99 15.51 0.49
N ILE A 51 -11.52 14.32 0.18
CA ILE A 51 -12.33 13.26 -0.45
C ILE A 51 -12.39 12.10 0.55
N PRO A 52 -13.57 11.69 1.05
CA PRO A 52 -13.68 10.47 1.86
C PRO A 52 -13.05 9.30 1.11
N PHE A 53 -12.26 8.47 1.78
CA PHE A 53 -11.50 7.40 1.12
C PHE A 53 -12.41 6.40 0.41
N ALA A 54 -13.60 6.16 0.97
CA ALA A 54 -14.65 5.35 0.33
C ALA A 54 -15.09 5.91 -1.04
N ASP A 55 -14.99 7.22 -1.23
CA ASP A 55 -15.38 7.93 -2.44
C ASP A 55 -14.17 8.21 -3.36
N PHE A 56 -12.96 7.86 -2.93
CA PHE A 56 -11.73 8.13 -3.69
C PHE A 56 -11.65 7.29 -4.96
N HIS A 57 -11.90 5.98 -4.84
CA HIS A 57 -11.99 5.07 -5.98
C HIS A 57 -13.39 5.12 -6.58
N ARG A 58 -13.48 5.34 -7.89
CA ARG A 58 -14.77 5.33 -8.59
C ARG A 58 -15.07 3.90 -9.03
N LEU A 59 -16.33 3.50 -8.86
CA LEU A 59 -16.82 2.33 -9.58
C LEU A 59 -16.89 2.66 -11.08
N PRO A 60 -16.66 1.69 -11.97
CA PRO A 60 -16.83 1.89 -13.41
C PRO A 60 -18.29 2.27 -13.69
N GLN A 61 -18.53 3.56 -13.89
CA GLN A 61 -19.82 4.13 -14.30
C GLN A 61 -19.63 4.75 -15.69
N ASP A 62 -20.32 5.83 -16.03
CA ASP A 62 -20.32 6.45 -17.37
C ASP A 62 -19.00 7.12 -17.79
N THR A 63 -17.97 7.08 -16.93
CA THR A 63 -16.62 7.60 -17.20
C THR A 63 -15.57 6.55 -16.81
N PRO A 64 -15.50 5.41 -17.54
CA PRO A 64 -14.60 4.30 -17.22
C PRO A 64 -13.11 4.66 -17.34
N GLU A 65 -12.77 5.76 -18.02
CA GLU A 65 -11.43 6.31 -18.12
C GLU A 65 -10.93 7.00 -16.84
N ARG A 66 -11.78 7.10 -15.80
CA ARG A 66 -11.46 7.75 -14.53
C ARG A 66 -11.56 6.78 -13.36
N ASP A 67 -10.41 6.25 -12.94
CA ASP A 67 -10.29 5.31 -11.81
C ASP A 67 -10.56 5.96 -10.43
N ASN A 68 -10.44 7.28 -10.32
CA ASN A 68 -10.57 8.00 -9.06
C ASN A 68 -11.29 9.36 -9.21
N GLN A 69 -11.63 9.98 -8.08
CA GLN A 69 -12.23 11.32 -8.04
C GLN A 69 -11.24 12.48 -8.13
N LEU A 70 -9.97 12.25 -8.47
CA LEU A 70 -9.02 13.33 -8.67
C LEU A 70 -9.39 14.13 -9.93
N ALA A 71 -9.30 15.46 -9.83
CA ALA A 71 -9.20 16.30 -11.00
C ALA A 71 -7.81 16.15 -11.65
N ILE A 72 -7.71 16.48 -12.94
CA ILE A 72 -6.48 16.37 -13.75
C ILE A 72 -5.31 17.15 -13.12
N ASP A 73 -5.59 18.19 -12.34
CA ASP A 73 -4.61 19.04 -11.68
C ASP A 73 -4.45 18.78 -10.17
N GLU A 74 -5.01 17.70 -9.64
CA GLU A 74 -5.00 17.39 -8.21
C GLU A 74 -3.97 16.32 -7.83
N LEU A 75 -3.15 16.65 -6.83
CA LEU A 75 -2.18 15.74 -6.23
C LEU A 75 -2.65 15.29 -4.85
N VAL A 76 -2.56 13.99 -4.57
CA VAL A 76 -2.76 13.43 -3.23
C VAL A 76 -1.58 13.81 -2.35
N THR A 77 -1.83 14.59 -1.31
CA THR A 77 -0.76 15.15 -0.47
C THR A 77 -0.52 14.38 0.82
N ALA A 78 -1.45 13.49 1.22
CA ALA A 78 -1.41 12.83 2.52
C ALA A 78 -1.62 11.31 2.44
N SER A 79 -0.62 10.56 1.97
CA SER A 79 -0.50 9.12 2.28
C SER A 79 0.26 8.93 3.59
N SER A 80 -0.28 9.51 4.68
CA SER A 80 0.29 9.51 6.04
C SER A 80 -0.52 8.67 7.03
N VAL A 81 -1.45 7.84 6.53
CA VAL A 81 -2.51 7.24 7.35
C VAL A 81 -1.97 6.34 8.46
N GLY A 82 -0.88 5.59 8.23
CA GLY A 82 -0.27 4.79 9.28
C GLY A 82 0.18 5.63 10.49
N SER A 83 0.82 6.78 10.22
CA SER A 83 1.22 7.72 11.27
C SER A 83 0.01 8.37 11.93
N ALA A 84 -1.02 8.68 11.14
CA ALA A 84 -2.26 9.26 11.64
C ALA A 84 -2.97 8.33 12.64
N VAL A 85 -3.11 7.06 12.26
CA VAL A 85 -3.70 6.01 13.10
C VAL A 85 -2.87 5.82 14.37
N ARG A 86 -1.53 5.76 14.27
CA ARG A 86 -0.67 5.65 15.45
C ARG A 86 -0.87 6.81 16.41
N GLN A 87 -0.86 8.04 15.92
CA GLN A 87 -1.05 9.24 16.75
C GLN A 87 -2.46 9.28 17.39
N ALA A 88 -3.50 8.93 16.63
CA ALA A 88 -4.86 8.81 17.16
C ALA A 88 -4.94 7.74 18.27
N CYS A 89 -4.31 6.58 18.08
CA CYS A 89 -4.23 5.52 19.08
C CYS A 89 -3.48 5.96 20.35
N LEU A 90 -2.40 6.74 20.21
CA LEU A 90 -1.65 7.29 21.36
C LEU A 90 -2.52 8.26 22.17
N ILE A 91 -3.28 9.13 21.51
CA ILE A 91 -4.21 10.05 22.18
C ILE A 91 -5.32 9.26 22.89
N LEU A 92 -5.92 8.27 22.22
CA LEU A 92 -6.93 7.40 22.81
C LEU A 92 -6.38 6.65 24.03
N ARG A 93 -5.16 6.11 23.93
CA ARG A 93 -4.47 5.46 25.06
C ARG A 93 -4.30 6.41 26.24
N GLY A 94 -3.93 7.67 25.99
CA GLY A 94 -3.81 8.70 27.01
C GLY A 94 -5.15 9.01 27.71
N LYS A 95 -6.23 9.16 26.93
CA LYS A 95 -7.59 9.37 27.47
C LYS A 95 -8.07 8.17 28.29
N LEU A 96 -7.85 6.95 27.78
CA LEU A 96 -8.15 5.70 28.47
C LEU A 96 -7.40 5.61 29.81
N LEU A 97 -6.11 5.92 29.82
CA LEU A 97 -5.32 5.95 31.04
C LEU A 97 -5.83 6.99 32.04
N GLN A 98 -6.23 8.18 31.58
CA GLN A 98 -6.80 9.21 32.45
C GLN A 98 -8.13 8.77 33.07
N SER A 99 -9.03 8.16 32.29
CA SER A 99 -10.27 7.56 32.80
C SER A 99 -9.99 6.42 33.79
N ALA A 100 -9.00 5.58 33.50
CA ALA A 100 -8.60 4.48 34.38
C ALA A 100 -8.08 5.00 35.73
N ARG A 101 -7.25 6.04 35.73
CA ARG A 101 -6.72 6.67 36.95
C ARG A 101 -7.80 7.31 37.82
N ARG A 102 -8.89 7.82 37.21
CA ARG A 102 -10.03 8.40 37.95
C ARG A 102 -10.93 7.32 38.57
N SER A 103 -11.14 6.22 37.86
CA SER A 103 -12.03 5.14 38.28
C SER A 103 -11.36 4.12 39.21
N HIS A 104 -10.04 3.97 39.14
CA HIS A 104 -9.29 2.95 39.87
C HIS A 104 -8.10 3.56 40.63
N PRO A 105 -8.25 3.85 41.94
CA PRO A 105 -7.19 4.45 42.77
C PRO A 105 -5.88 3.67 42.78
N ALA A 106 -5.93 2.34 42.63
CA ALA A 106 -4.77 1.44 42.64
C ALA A 106 -3.74 1.72 41.53
N ILE A 107 -4.14 2.41 40.46
CA ILE A 107 -3.28 2.80 39.34
C ILE A 107 -3.13 4.32 39.17
N ALA A 108 -3.76 5.11 40.06
CA ALA A 108 -3.83 6.57 39.95
C ALA A 108 -2.44 7.25 39.96
N SER A 109 -1.53 6.76 40.80
CA SER A 109 -0.18 7.30 40.99
C SER A 109 0.91 6.58 40.18
N ARG A 110 0.56 5.58 39.38
CA ARG A 110 1.56 4.76 38.67
C ARG A 110 2.07 5.43 37.39
N PRO A 111 3.37 5.30 37.09
CA PRO A 111 3.96 5.82 35.85
C PRO A 111 3.34 5.14 34.63
N ALA A 112 3.26 5.87 33.51
CA ALA A 112 2.60 5.38 32.30
C ALA A 112 3.39 4.24 31.63
N GLU A 113 4.70 4.18 31.86
CA GLU A 113 5.61 3.15 31.36
C GLU A 113 5.33 1.77 31.99
N GLU A 114 4.83 1.74 33.23
CA GLU A 114 4.46 0.49 33.93
C GLU A 114 3.08 -0.05 33.52
N ILE A 115 2.38 0.65 32.63
CA ILE A 115 1.00 0.36 32.25
C ILE A 115 0.94 -0.08 30.78
N THR A 116 0.52 -1.32 30.58
CA THR A 116 0.39 -1.92 29.25
C THR A 116 -1.07 -2.21 28.93
N PHE A 117 -1.43 -2.10 27.65
CA PHE A 117 -2.74 -2.46 27.14
C PHE A 117 -2.60 -3.71 26.29
N GLN A 118 -3.18 -4.83 26.71
CA GLN A 118 -3.06 -6.10 26.01
C GLN A 118 -4.34 -6.93 26.14
N GLY A 119 -4.80 -7.51 25.02
CA GLY A 119 -5.92 -8.45 25.02
C GLY A 119 -7.25 -7.87 25.54
N GLY A 120 -7.46 -6.56 25.43
CA GLY A 120 -8.65 -5.87 25.95
C GLY A 120 -8.57 -5.48 27.43
N TYR A 121 -7.39 -5.60 28.05
CA TYR A 121 -7.15 -5.23 29.45
C TYR A 121 -6.06 -4.17 29.56
N LEU A 122 -6.20 -3.31 30.57
CA LEU A 122 -5.11 -2.52 31.13
C LEU A 122 -4.44 -3.37 32.21
N GLN A 123 -3.14 -3.63 32.04
CA GLN A 123 -2.31 -4.39 32.98
C GLN A 123 -1.33 -3.44 33.67
N ALA A 124 -1.33 -3.45 35.00
CA ALA A 124 -0.44 -2.66 35.85
C ALA A 124 0.05 -3.54 37.03
N ARG A 125 1.19 -4.23 36.84
CA ARG A 125 1.67 -5.30 37.74
C ARG A 125 0.56 -6.34 38.01
N GLU A 126 0.13 -6.47 39.27
CA GLU A 126 -0.94 -7.40 39.71
C GLU A 126 -2.35 -6.95 39.34
N HIS A 127 -2.54 -5.68 38.97
CA HIS A 127 -3.87 -5.17 38.62
C HIS A 127 -4.14 -5.41 37.13
N ARG A 128 -5.28 -6.03 36.85
CA ARG A 128 -5.80 -6.26 35.51
C ARG A 128 -7.22 -5.71 35.45
N ILE A 129 -7.44 -4.69 34.64
CA ILE A 129 -8.71 -3.98 34.53
C ILE A 129 -9.20 -4.12 33.10
N ALA A 130 -10.45 -4.51 32.88
CA ALA A 130 -10.99 -4.60 31.53
C ALA A 130 -11.18 -3.19 30.95
N VAL A 131 -10.82 -3.01 29.68
CA VAL A 131 -11.02 -1.74 28.97
C VAL A 131 -12.50 -1.36 28.93
N SER A 132 -13.40 -2.36 28.86
CA SER A 132 -14.86 -2.17 28.95
C SER A 132 -15.30 -1.50 30.25
N ASP A 133 -14.65 -1.82 31.36
CA ASP A 133 -15.02 -1.31 32.69
C ASP A 133 -14.59 0.14 32.83
N ILE A 134 -13.41 0.47 32.30
CA ILE A 134 -12.90 1.85 32.23
C ILE A 134 -13.80 2.71 31.34
N LEU A 135 -14.26 2.17 30.20
CA LEU A 135 -15.20 2.86 29.31
C LEU A 135 -16.56 3.05 29.95
N SER A 136 -17.07 2.06 30.68
CA SER A 136 -18.35 2.13 31.39
C SER A 136 -18.35 3.19 32.49
N ALA A 137 -17.19 3.42 33.11
CA ALA A 137 -16.98 4.47 34.10
C ALA A 137 -16.74 5.87 33.51
N THR A 138 -16.65 5.99 32.18
CA THR A 138 -16.49 7.27 31.48
C THR A 138 -17.88 7.91 31.24
N PRO A 139 -18.08 9.22 31.50
CA PRO A 139 -19.39 9.87 31.44
C PRO A 139 -20.17 9.63 30.14
N ASP A 140 -19.50 9.71 29.00
CA ASP A 140 -20.11 9.54 27.67
C ASP A 140 -20.06 8.09 27.18
N LYS A 141 -19.53 7.16 27.99
CA LYS A 141 -19.25 5.75 27.64
C LYS A 141 -18.49 5.57 26.32
N CYS A 142 -17.77 6.61 25.93
CA CYS A 142 -17.28 6.80 24.59
C CYS A 142 -16.01 7.65 24.62
N LEU A 143 -14.99 7.24 23.88
CA LEU A 143 -13.75 8.00 23.71
C LEU A 143 -13.47 8.17 22.23
N GLN A 144 -13.27 9.42 21.82
CA GLN A 144 -12.96 9.80 20.44
C GLN A 144 -11.63 10.54 20.37
N ALA A 145 -10.91 10.36 19.28
CA ALA A 145 -9.77 11.18 18.92
C ALA A 145 -9.83 11.44 17.42
N GLN A 146 -9.68 12.70 17.03
CA GLN A 146 -9.53 13.12 15.65
C GLN A 146 -8.19 13.83 15.55
N ILE A 147 -7.42 13.50 14.53
CA ILE A 147 -6.14 14.14 14.25
C ILE A 147 -5.99 14.39 12.76
N ASP A 148 -5.28 15.46 12.42
CA ASP A 148 -4.81 15.70 11.06
C ASP A 148 -3.30 15.42 11.04
N ALA A 149 -2.86 14.50 10.18
CA ALA A 149 -1.46 14.08 10.10
C ALA A 149 -0.79 14.66 8.86
N GLU A 150 0.09 15.64 9.08
CA GLU A 150 0.93 16.22 8.06
C GLU A 150 2.34 15.60 8.09
N PRO A 151 3.08 15.59 6.96
CA PRO A 151 4.48 15.21 6.96
C PRO A 151 5.27 16.03 7.99
N GLY A 152 6.01 15.34 8.87
CA GLY A 152 6.72 15.99 9.97
C GLY A 152 7.73 17.03 9.49
N ALA A 153 7.95 18.09 10.27
CA ALA A 153 8.90 19.16 9.93
C ALA A 153 10.33 18.65 9.67
N LYS A 154 10.71 17.53 10.31
CA LYS A 154 11.99 16.83 10.09
C LYS A 154 12.19 16.34 8.66
N ARG A 155 11.12 16.08 7.91
CA ARG A 155 11.18 15.63 6.51
C ARG A 155 11.47 16.75 5.53
N LYS A 156 11.16 18.02 5.87
CA LYS A 156 11.26 19.17 4.95
C LYS A 156 12.62 19.36 4.26
N PRO A 157 13.78 19.18 4.93
CA PRO A 157 15.07 19.33 4.28
C PRO A 157 15.54 18.07 3.52
N PHE A 158 14.76 16.98 3.49
CA PHE A 158 15.18 15.71 2.88
C PHE A 158 14.28 15.30 1.71
N ALA A 159 14.89 14.69 0.69
CA ALA A 159 14.16 13.92 -0.30
C ALA A 159 14.02 12.48 0.20
N THR A 160 12.78 12.01 0.31
CA THR A 160 12.48 10.65 0.77
C THR A 160 12.02 9.80 -0.41
N ALA A 161 12.70 8.70 -0.67
CA ALA A 161 12.35 7.76 -1.72
C ALA A 161 12.45 6.31 -1.23
N THR A 162 11.64 5.45 -1.84
CA THR A 162 11.83 4.00 -1.77
C THR A 162 12.83 3.61 -2.85
N HIS A 163 13.81 2.78 -2.52
CA HIS A 163 14.83 2.34 -3.46
C HIS A 163 14.68 0.85 -3.75
N SER A 164 15.03 0.43 -4.95
CA SER A 164 15.09 -0.98 -5.33
C SER A 164 16.26 -1.26 -6.26
N ALA A 165 16.79 -2.48 -6.16
CA ALA A 165 17.72 -3.06 -7.10
C ALA A 165 17.07 -4.31 -7.69
N VAL A 166 16.95 -4.34 -9.01
CA VAL A 166 16.29 -5.44 -9.75
C VAL A 166 17.33 -6.12 -10.62
N PHE A 167 17.40 -7.45 -10.51
CA PHE A 167 18.25 -8.32 -11.31
C PHE A 167 17.36 -9.27 -12.08
N VAL A 168 17.66 -9.44 -13.36
CA VAL A 168 16.90 -10.30 -14.27
C VAL A 168 17.87 -11.22 -14.98
N GLU A 169 17.52 -12.49 -15.05
CA GLU A 169 18.19 -13.52 -15.82
C GLU A 169 17.32 -13.88 -17.02
N VAL A 170 17.92 -13.94 -18.21
CA VAL A 170 17.24 -14.27 -19.46
C VAL A 170 18.03 -15.30 -20.25
N GLU A 171 17.30 -16.13 -20.99
CA GLU A 171 17.78 -16.96 -22.08
C GLU A 171 17.25 -16.37 -23.38
N VAL A 172 18.10 -16.28 -24.41
CA VAL A 172 17.71 -15.82 -25.75
C VAL A 172 18.10 -16.90 -26.75
N ASP A 173 17.14 -17.34 -27.55
CA ASP A 173 17.38 -18.25 -28.67
C ASP A 173 18.03 -17.47 -29.83
N GLU A 174 19.22 -17.87 -30.26
CA GLU A 174 20.00 -17.17 -31.29
C GLU A 174 19.36 -17.25 -32.69
N ASP A 175 18.63 -18.33 -33.00
CA ASP A 175 18.03 -18.54 -34.32
C ASP A 175 16.65 -17.87 -34.42
N LEU A 176 15.90 -17.82 -33.31
CA LEU A 176 14.51 -17.34 -33.27
C LEU A 176 14.35 -15.95 -32.64
N GLY A 177 15.35 -15.46 -31.91
CA GLY A 177 15.23 -14.25 -31.10
C GLY A 177 14.29 -14.42 -29.90
N ALA A 178 13.90 -15.66 -29.57
CA ALA A 178 12.96 -15.95 -28.50
C ALA A 178 13.56 -15.64 -27.14
N ILE A 179 12.98 -14.67 -26.43
CA ILE A 179 13.42 -14.26 -25.10
C ILE A 179 12.60 -14.99 -24.05
N LYS A 180 13.29 -15.64 -23.11
CA LYS A 180 12.69 -16.24 -21.93
C LYS A 180 13.35 -15.70 -20.68
N VAL A 181 12.57 -15.09 -19.80
CA VAL A 181 13.04 -14.72 -18.46
C VAL A 181 13.08 -15.99 -17.61
N THR A 182 14.19 -16.28 -16.94
CA THR A 182 14.33 -17.49 -16.10
C THR A 182 14.21 -17.18 -14.61
N ARG A 183 14.66 -15.99 -14.21
CA ARG A 183 14.64 -15.56 -12.81
C ARG A 183 14.62 -14.04 -12.69
N VAL A 184 13.92 -13.56 -11.65
CA VAL A 184 13.97 -12.14 -11.25
C VAL A 184 14.25 -12.06 -9.75
N VAL A 185 15.16 -11.17 -9.36
CA VAL A 185 15.43 -10.83 -7.95
C VAL A 185 15.18 -9.34 -7.76
N SER A 186 14.30 -8.98 -6.84
CA SER A 186 14.00 -7.59 -6.49
C SER A 186 14.33 -7.34 -5.03
N ALA A 187 15.40 -6.58 -4.79
CA ALA A 187 15.79 -6.13 -3.46
C ALA A 187 15.26 -4.72 -3.22
N VAL A 188 14.46 -4.52 -2.18
CA VAL A 188 13.71 -3.28 -1.94
C VAL A 188 14.03 -2.72 -0.55
N ALA A 189 14.50 -1.47 -0.51
CA ALA A 189 14.63 -0.67 0.70
C ALA A 189 13.32 0.07 0.97
N ALA A 190 12.42 -0.62 1.70
CA ALA A 190 11.05 -0.19 1.99
C ALA A 190 10.88 0.45 3.38
N GLY A 191 11.98 0.72 4.09
CA GLY A 191 11.95 1.01 5.51
C GLY A 191 11.30 -0.13 6.32
N SER A 192 10.57 0.24 7.37
CA SER A 192 9.84 -0.71 8.22
C SER A 192 8.68 -1.38 7.46
N VAL A 193 8.81 -2.68 7.20
CA VAL A 193 7.76 -3.48 6.55
C VAL A 193 6.69 -3.88 7.58
N VAL A 194 5.49 -3.30 7.45
CA VAL A 194 4.37 -3.54 8.37
C VAL A 194 3.82 -4.97 8.24
N ASN A 195 3.63 -5.45 7.01
CA ASN A 195 3.16 -6.79 6.73
C ASN A 195 4.01 -7.41 5.60
N PRO A 196 4.95 -8.32 5.94
CA PRO A 196 5.84 -8.93 4.96
C PRO A 196 5.12 -9.69 3.85
N LYS A 197 3.99 -10.34 4.16
CA LYS A 197 3.26 -11.15 3.17
C LYS A 197 2.67 -10.26 2.08
N THR A 198 2.01 -9.17 2.46
CA THR A 198 1.32 -8.30 1.51
C THR A 198 2.30 -7.41 0.76
N ALA A 199 3.33 -6.90 1.45
CA ALA A 199 4.43 -6.20 0.80
C ALA A 199 5.11 -7.10 -0.25
N ARG A 200 5.39 -8.37 0.07
CA ARG A 200 5.95 -9.32 -0.89
C ARG A 200 5.04 -9.51 -2.09
N SER A 201 3.75 -9.74 -1.88
CA SER A 201 2.77 -9.89 -2.97
C SER A 201 2.72 -8.69 -3.91
N GLN A 202 2.97 -7.48 -3.41
CA GLN A 202 3.04 -6.29 -4.25
C GLN A 202 4.24 -6.22 -5.14
N ILE A 203 5.41 -6.51 -4.58
CA ILE A 203 6.62 -6.53 -5.40
C ILE A 203 6.50 -7.62 -6.47
N LEU A 204 5.91 -8.78 -6.14
CA LEU A 204 5.62 -9.82 -7.12
C LEU A 204 4.73 -9.31 -8.27
N GLY A 205 3.60 -8.67 -7.94
CA GLY A 205 2.69 -8.11 -8.95
C GLY A 205 3.35 -7.03 -9.81
N GLY A 206 4.11 -6.13 -9.19
CA GLY A 206 4.88 -5.10 -9.90
C GLY A 206 5.94 -5.69 -10.83
N VAL A 207 6.61 -6.77 -10.41
CA VAL A 207 7.57 -7.48 -11.27
C VAL A 207 6.86 -8.08 -12.48
N VAL A 208 5.74 -8.80 -12.28
CA VAL A 208 4.97 -9.38 -13.38
C VAL A 208 4.49 -8.31 -14.36
N TRP A 209 4.00 -7.19 -13.86
CA TRP A 209 3.61 -6.05 -14.70
C TRP A 209 4.80 -5.47 -15.48
N GLY A 210 5.96 -5.38 -14.84
CA GLY A 210 7.17 -4.91 -15.49
C GLY A 210 7.67 -5.85 -16.58
N LEU A 211 7.48 -7.15 -16.43
CA LEU A 211 7.74 -8.14 -17.48
C LEU A 211 6.75 -7.98 -18.65
N GLY A 212 5.47 -7.73 -18.34
CA GLY A 212 4.44 -7.32 -19.28
C GLY A 212 4.89 -6.16 -20.17
N MET A 213 5.22 -5.03 -19.55
CA MET A 213 5.71 -3.84 -20.23
C MET A 213 7.02 -4.09 -21.02
N ALA A 214 7.88 -4.98 -20.53
CA ALA A 214 9.17 -5.25 -21.19
C ALA A 214 9.02 -6.07 -22.47
N LEU A 215 8.11 -7.05 -22.51
CA LEU A 215 8.13 -8.12 -23.51
C LEU A 215 6.81 -8.30 -24.28
N TYR A 216 5.67 -7.83 -23.75
CA TYR A 216 4.35 -8.22 -24.27
C TYR A 216 3.42 -7.04 -24.55
N GLU A 217 3.29 -6.12 -23.61
CA GLU A 217 2.25 -5.09 -23.62
C GLU A 217 2.59 -3.96 -24.60
N GLU A 218 1.84 -3.88 -25.71
CA GLU A 218 1.90 -2.79 -26.69
C GLU A 218 0.50 -2.37 -27.09
N THR A 219 0.22 -1.06 -27.12
CA THR A 219 -1.03 -0.53 -27.67
C THR A 219 -0.82 -0.13 -29.12
N GLN A 220 -1.47 -0.81 -30.06
CA GLN A 220 -1.37 -0.52 -31.48
C GLN A 220 -2.47 0.46 -31.89
N THR A 221 -2.07 1.60 -32.49
CA THR A 221 -2.99 2.67 -32.87
C THR A 221 -2.99 2.85 -34.39
N ASP A 222 -4.18 2.87 -34.99
CA ASP A 222 -4.37 3.32 -36.36
C ASP A 222 -4.10 4.83 -36.44
N HIS A 223 -3.02 5.23 -37.11
CA HIS A 223 -2.64 6.64 -37.23
C HIS A 223 -3.57 7.48 -38.11
N GLN A 224 -4.40 6.86 -38.96
CA GLN A 224 -5.38 7.57 -39.79
C GLN A 224 -6.70 7.78 -39.06
N LEU A 225 -7.17 6.74 -38.36
CA LEU A 225 -8.49 6.73 -37.71
C LEU A 225 -8.42 7.01 -36.19
N GLY A 226 -7.25 6.97 -35.59
CA GLY A 226 -7.04 7.16 -34.15
C GLY A 226 -7.60 6.02 -33.29
N ARG A 227 -7.84 4.84 -33.87
CA ARG A 227 -8.45 3.69 -33.20
C ARG A 227 -7.40 2.75 -32.63
N ILE A 228 -7.69 2.15 -31.48
CA ILE A 228 -6.86 1.07 -30.94
C ILE A 228 -7.19 -0.21 -31.72
N LEU A 229 -6.18 -0.80 -32.35
CA LEU A 229 -6.31 -1.97 -33.19
C LEU A 229 -6.49 -3.22 -32.32
N ASN A 230 -5.61 -3.41 -31.33
CA ASN A 230 -5.62 -4.56 -30.43
C ASN A 230 -6.43 -4.31 -29.14
N HIS A 231 -7.68 -3.94 -29.29
CA HIS A 231 -8.59 -3.54 -28.21
C HIS A 231 -9.26 -4.71 -27.47
N ASN A 232 -8.64 -5.90 -27.50
CA ASN A 232 -9.13 -7.12 -26.86
C ASN A 232 -7.95 -7.93 -26.29
N LEU A 233 -8.24 -8.81 -25.33
CA LEU A 233 -7.21 -9.62 -24.65
C LEU A 233 -6.63 -10.75 -25.50
N ALA A 234 -7.16 -11.01 -26.69
CA ALA A 234 -6.56 -11.97 -27.61
C ALA A 234 -5.38 -11.35 -28.38
N GLU A 235 -5.40 -10.04 -28.60
CA GLU A 235 -4.38 -9.30 -29.36
C GLU A 235 -3.50 -8.40 -28.47
N TYR A 236 -4.03 -7.94 -27.32
CA TYR A 236 -3.24 -7.25 -26.30
C TYR A 236 -2.64 -8.27 -25.33
N HIS A 237 -1.41 -8.66 -25.60
CA HIS A 237 -0.76 -9.71 -24.82
C HIS A 237 -0.38 -9.22 -23.43
N ILE A 238 -0.90 -9.91 -22.42
CA ILE A 238 -0.52 -9.78 -21.02
C ILE A 238 0.16 -11.06 -20.55
N PRO A 239 1.12 -11.00 -19.59
CA PRO A 239 1.73 -12.20 -19.03
C PRO A 239 0.69 -13.16 -18.46
N VAL A 240 0.80 -14.44 -18.82
CA VAL A 240 0.04 -15.53 -18.19
C VAL A 240 0.89 -16.22 -17.13
N ASN A 241 0.29 -17.12 -16.34
CA ASN A 241 1.00 -17.83 -15.26
C ASN A 241 2.22 -18.62 -15.78
N ALA A 242 2.18 -19.12 -17.02
CA ALA A 242 3.33 -19.80 -17.63
C ALA A 242 4.54 -18.87 -17.88
N ASP A 243 4.30 -17.55 -18.00
CA ASP A 243 5.33 -16.53 -18.18
C ASP A 243 5.89 -16.03 -16.84
N VAL A 244 5.22 -16.35 -15.72
CA VAL A 244 5.63 -15.96 -14.38
C VAL A 244 6.67 -16.95 -13.85
N VAL A 245 7.90 -16.47 -13.73
CA VAL A 245 9.04 -17.30 -13.34
C VAL A 245 9.38 -17.21 -11.86
N ALA A 246 10.53 -17.74 -11.45
CA ALA A 246 11.02 -17.60 -10.08
C ALA A 246 11.30 -16.11 -9.78
N ILE A 247 10.44 -15.49 -8.97
CA ILE A 247 10.61 -14.11 -8.48
C ILE A 247 10.96 -14.14 -7.00
N ASP A 248 12.19 -13.73 -6.70
CA ASP A 248 12.69 -13.55 -5.34
C ASP A 248 12.54 -12.09 -4.92
N VAL A 249 11.93 -11.85 -3.76
CA VAL A 249 11.77 -10.51 -3.19
C VAL A 249 12.54 -10.46 -1.87
N ILE A 250 13.45 -9.50 -1.79
CA ILE A 250 14.29 -9.26 -0.61
C ILE A 250 13.92 -7.90 -0.05
N PHE A 251 13.53 -7.84 1.22
CA PHE A 251 13.39 -6.56 1.92
C PHE A 251 14.70 -6.25 2.62
N VAL A 252 15.33 -5.14 2.24
CA VAL A 252 16.52 -4.64 2.90
C VAL A 252 16.10 -4.06 4.26
N GLU A 253 16.74 -4.52 5.32
CA GLU A 253 16.50 -3.98 6.65
C GLU A 253 16.95 -2.52 6.71
N GLU A 254 16.01 -1.62 6.93
CA GLU A 254 16.23 -0.19 6.95
C GLU A 254 15.31 0.44 7.99
N HIS A 255 15.85 1.35 8.80
CA HIS A 255 15.08 2.18 9.71
C HIS A 255 15.20 3.64 9.30
N ASP A 256 14.08 4.24 8.91
CA ASP A 256 14.05 5.61 8.37
C ASP A 256 13.04 6.48 9.13
N ASP A 257 13.47 7.00 10.28
CA ASP A 257 12.68 7.89 11.13
C ASP A 257 12.43 9.28 10.51
N ILE A 258 13.06 9.59 9.37
CA ILE A 258 12.90 10.87 8.67
C ILE A 258 11.60 10.86 7.86
N VAL A 259 11.25 9.71 7.26
CA VAL A 259 10.05 9.59 6.41
C VAL A 259 8.78 9.76 7.23
N ASN A 260 8.67 9.02 8.34
CA ASN A 260 7.59 9.10 9.30
C ASN A 260 7.94 8.33 10.58
N GLU A 261 7.14 8.50 11.64
CA GLU A 261 7.38 7.85 12.94
C GLU A 261 7.38 6.31 12.88
N LEU A 262 6.72 5.71 11.89
CA LEU A 262 6.71 4.25 11.69
C LEU A 262 7.93 3.76 10.92
N GLY A 263 8.68 4.66 10.29
CA GLY A 263 9.77 4.34 9.37
C GLY A 263 9.32 3.61 8.10
N SER A 264 8.02 3.57 7.79
CA SER A 264 7.48 2.80 6.67
C SER A 264 7.45 3.61 5.38
N LYS A 265 7.87 3.02 4.25
CA LYS A 265 7.81 3.63 2.92
C LYS A 265 6.76 2.96 2.03
N GLY A 266 6.37 3.64 0.95
CA GLY A 266 5.43 3.09 -0.04
C GLY A 266 6.09 2.03 -0.90
N VAL A 267 5.40 0.90 -1.10
CA VAL A 267 5.87 -0.22 -1.95
C VAL A 267 4.96 -0.51 -3.15
N GLY A 268 3.93 0.31 -3.38
CA GLY A 268 2.95 0.07 -4.44
C GLY A 268 3.56 0.11 -5.84
N GLU A 269 4.33 1.15 -6.15
CA GLU A 269 4.92 1.34 -7.49
C GLU A 269 6.34 0.78 -7.60
N ILE A 270 7.09 0.72 -6.50
CA ILE A 270 8.53 0.39 -6.56
C ILE A 270 8.82 -1.00 -7.15
N GLY A 271 7.85 -1.90 -7.11
CA GLY A 271 7.96 -3.25 -7.68
C GLY A 271 8.12 -3.27 -9.21
N VAL A 272 7.64 -2.26 -9.94
CA VAL A 272 7.68 -2.22 -11.41
C VAL A 272 8.86 -1.41 -11.97
N VAL A 273 9.26 -0.34 -11.27
CA VAL A 273 10.09 0.76 -11.82
C VAL A 273 11.39 0.30 -12.50
N GLY A 274 12.10 -0.65 -11.89
CA GLY A 274 13.41 -1.11 -12.38
C GLY A 274 13.37 -2.30 -13.35
N VAL A 275 12.19 -2.90 -13.57
CA VAL A 275 12.08 -4.23 -14.18
C VAL A 275 12.40 -4.18 -15.68
N THR A 276 11.78 -3.27 -16.43
CA THR A 276 12.00 -3.15 -17.88
C THR A 276 13.46 -2.84 -18.22
N ALA A 277 14.09 -1.94 -17.46
CA ALA A 277 15.50 -1.62 -17.61
C ALA A 277 16.40 -2.83 -17.30
N ALA A 278 16.08 -3.61 -16.26
CA ALA A 278 16.81 -4.82 -15.92
C ALA A 278 16.67 -5.90 -17.02
N VAL A 279 15.47 -6.09 -17.57
CA VAL A 279 15.23 -6.99 -18.72
C VAL A 279 16.06 -6.56 -19.93
N ALA A 280 16.01 -5.28 -20.33
CA ALA A 280 16.78 -4.77 -21.46
C ALA A 280 18.30 -4.92 -21.27
N ASN A 281 18.79 -4.74 -20.04
CA ASN A 281 20.20 -4.96 -19.71
C ASN A 281 20.58 -6.44 -19.75
N ALA A 282 19.71 -7.33 -19.28
CA ALA A 282 19.93 -8.78 -19.33
C ALA A 282 19.97 -9.28 -20.78
N ILE A 283 19.07 -8.80 -21.64
CA ILE A 283 19.07 -9.09 -23.08
C ILE A 283 20.37 -8.59 -23.72
N TYR A 284 20.77 -7.34 -23.45
CA TYR A 284 22.05 -6.83 -23.97
C TYR A 284 23.25 -7.65 -23.49
N HIS A 285 23.24 -8.13 -22.25
CA HIS A 285 24.30 -8.99 -21.74
C HIS A 285 24.33 -10.35 -22.47
N ALA A 286 23.16 -10.90 -22.82
CA ALA A 286 23.05 -12.17 -23.54
C ALA A 286 23.40 -12.05 -25.03
N THR A 287 22.96 -10.99 -25.72
CA THR A 287 23.03 -10.88 -27.18
C THR A 287 24.03 -9.83 -27.68
N GLY A 288 24.47 -8.91 -26.83
CA GLY A 288 25.23 -7.72 -27.23
C GLY A 288 24.38 -6.62 -27.92
N MET A 289 23.09 -6.86 -28.16
CA MET A 289 22.20 -5.93 -28.86
C MET A 289 21.50 -4.98 -27.91
N ARG A 290 21.58 -3.67 -28.17
CA ARG A 290 21.01 -2.63 -27.31
C ARG A 290 19.67 -2.15 -27.84
N VAL A 291 18.59 -2.79 -27.41
CA VAL A 291 17.21 -2.35 -27.69
C VAL A 291 16.83 -1.20 -26.75
N ARG A 292 16.18 -0.16 -27.29
CA ARG A 292 15.72 1.03 -26.53
C ARG A 292 14.21 1.26 -26.58
N ASP A 293 13.51 0.45 -27.37
CA ASP A 293 12.08 0.58 -27.62
C ASP A 293 11.34 -0.65 -27.11
N PHE A 294 10.48 -0.43 -26.12
CA PHE A 294 9.61 -1.48 -25.56
C PHE A 294 8.30 -1.60 -26.35
N PRO A 295 7.66 -2.79 -26.33
CA PRO A 295 8.20 -4.05 -25.80
C PRO A 295 9.34 -4.60 -26.69
N ILE A 296 10.25 -5.39 -26.12
CA ILE A 296 11.36 -6.01 -26.84
C ILE A 296 10.84 -7.28 -27.52
N THR A 297 10.34 -7.11 -28.74
CA THR A 297 9.83 -8.18 -29.60
C THR A 297 10.97 -8.95 -30.28
N LEU A 298 10.65 -10.14 -30.78
CA LEU A 298 11.61 -11.08 -31.40
C LEU A 298 12.43 -10.42 -32.52
N ASP A 299 11.79 -9.60 -33.36
CA ASP A 299 12.41 -8.89 -34.48
C ASP A 299 13.43 -7.83 -34.05
N LYS A 300 13.40 -7.38 -32.79
CA LYS A 300 14.32 -6.37 -32.25
C LYS A 300 15.64 -6.96 -31.74
N VAL A 301 15.72 -8.29 -31.65
CA VAL A 301 16.90 -9.02 -31.16
C VAL A 301 17.51 -9.97 -32.20
N LEU A 302 17.14 -9.79 -33.47
CA LEU A 302 17.68 -10.49 -34.65
C LEU A 302 18.51 -9.55 -35.53
#